data_AF-A0AAE9Z720-F1
#
_entry.id   AF-A0AAE9Z720-F1
#
_cell.length_a   1.000
_cell.length_b   1.000
_cell.length_c   1.000
_cell.angle_alpha   90.00
_cell.angle_beta   90.00
_cell.angle_gamma   90.00
#
_symmetry.space_group_name_H-M   'P 1'
#
loop_
_entity.id
_entity.type
_entity.pdbx_description
1 polymer ?
#
loop_
_entity_poly.entity_id
_entity_poly.type
_entity_poly.pdbx_seq_one_letter_code
_entity_poly.pdbx_strand_id
1 'polypeptide(L)'
;MNMYYLDELQHSGIIWLSLALTVISAFYSRRLWLAPLAVTLALAFLYGHLTLVGMGVLIVGFGATKGQAFLSGKLKILVQALVVVWCVALAAHLLPGFNNLHVLDQVNTGPQSLPFTLYLNLDKPMLFFALLLMLPGMVRQQVIPAGVFQSGANGQHFSVTGKAKPLSVITGGVGLIFITAFWLELILLELSLPNWWWLFAVNMLHLLFFTYPMAKF
;
A
#
# COMPACT_ATOMS: atom_id res chain seq x y z
N MET A 1 30.96 5.98 -5.19
CA MET A 1 29.79 5.91 -4.29
C MET A 1 28.80 4.97 -4.95
N ASN A 2 28.52 3.82 -4.34
CA ASN A 2 27.55 2.87 -4.91
C ASN A 2 26.16 3.50 -4.86
N MET A 3 25.59 3.82 -6.03
CA MET A 3 24.23 4.37 -6.14
C MET A 3 23.15 3.31 -5.87
N TYR A 4 23.55 2.05 -5.77
CA TYR A 4 22.69 0.90 -5.50
C TYR A 4 23.18 0.17 -4.25
N TYR A 5 22.33 0.09 -3.24
CA TYR A 5 22.60 -0.67 -2.01
C TYR A 5 22.11 -2.11 -2.17
N LEU A 6 22.59 -2.79 -3.22
CA LEU A 6 22.15 -4.16 -3.53
C LEU A 6 22.67 -5.18 -2.52
N ASP A 7 23.79 -4.92 -1.85
CA ASP A 7 24.37 -5.84 -0.87
C ASP A 7 23.45 -5.99 0.35
N GLU A 8 22.88 -4.88 0.84
CA GLU A 8 21.89 -4.92 1.92
C GLU A 8 20.58 -5.60 1.45
N LEU A 9 20.17 -5.36 0.21
CA LEU A 9 19.02 -6.04 -0.38
C LEU A 9 19.25 -7.55 -0.56
N GLN A 10 20.46 -7.99 -0.89
CA GLN A 10 20.80 -9.41 -0.96
C GLN A 10 20.78 -10.05 0.43
N HIS A 11 21.26 -9.32 1.45
CA HIS A 11 21.30 -9.81 2.81
C HIS A 11 19.91 -9.92 3.45
N SER A 12 19.06 -8.90 3.25
CA SER A 12 17.73 -8.76 3.88
C SER A 12 16.55 -9.04 2.94
N GLY A 13 16.82 -9.40 1.68
CA GLY A 13 15.83 -9.56 0.62
C GLY A 13 14.73 -10.57 0.92
N ILE A 14 15.03 -11.57 1.75
CA ILE A 14 14.07 -12.58 2.20
C ILE A 14 12.89 -11.97 2.97
N ILE A 15 13.10 -10.85 3.67
CA ILE A 15 12.03 -10.12 4.38
C ILE A 15 11.00 -9.63 3.36
N TRP A 16 11.46 -9.00 2.28
CA TRP A 16 10.62 -8.43 1.24
C TRP A 16 9.92 -9.50 0.41
N LEU A 17 10.59 -10.63 0.14
CA LEU A 17 9.96 -11.79 -0.49
C LEU A 17 8.85 -12.39 0.39
N SER A 18 9.11 -12.53 1.70
CA SER A 18 8.12 -12.99 2.67
C SER A 18 6.95 -12.01 2.78
N LEU A 19 7.22 -10.70 2.73
CA LEU A 19 6.20 -9.65 2.75
C LEU A 19 5.32 -9.71 1.50
N ALA A 20 5.91 -9.87 0.32
CA ALA A 20 5.17 -10.05 -0.93
C ALA A 20 4.26 -11.28 -0.87
N LEU A 21 4.76 -12.42 -0.36
CA LEU A 21 3.96 -13.63 -0.14
C LEU A 21 2.81 -13.38 0.86
N THR A 22 3.05 -12.60 1.90
CA THR A 22 2.04 -12.19 2.87
C THR A 22 0.92 -11.38 2.21
N VAL A 23 1.27 -10.43 1.35
CA VAL A 23 0.29 -9.64 0.60
C VAL A 23 -0.50 -10.53 -0.35
N ILE A 24 0.16 -11.38 -1.15
CA ILE A 24 -0.51 -12.29 -2.10
C ILE A 24 -1.48 -13.24 -1.37
N SER A 25 -1.05 -13.82 -0.25
CA SER A 25 -1.89 -14.73 0.54
C SER A 25 -3.11 -14.04 1.17
N ALA A 26 -3.04 -12.72 1.42
CA ALA A 26 -4.18 -11.94 1.91
C ALA A 26 -5.32 -11.86 0.88
N PHE A 27 -4.99 -11.87 -0.41
CA PHE A 27 -5.95 -11.91 -1.51
C PHE A 27 -6.55 -13.30 -1.76
N TYR A 28 -5.82 -14.36 -1.44
CA TYR A 28 -6.29 -15.73 -1.65
C TYR A 28 -7.25 -16.18 -0.55
N SER A 29 -6.95 -15.86 0.71
CA SER A 29 -7.77 -16.25 1.84
C SER A 29 -7.64 -15.31 3.02
N ARG A 30 -8.78 -15.08 3.67
CA ARG A 30 -8.89 -14.16 4.81
C ARG A 30 -7.97 -14.49 6.00
N ARG A 31 -7.48 -15.74 6.12
CA ARG A 31 -6.63 -16.16 7.25
C ARG A 31 -5.21 -16.57 6.86
N LEU A 32 -4.95 -16.89 5.59
CA LEU A 32 -3.66 -17.47 5.19
C LEU A 32 -2.51 -16.48 5.31
N TRP A 33 -2.78 -15.17 5.28
CA TRP A 33 -1.76 -14.15 5.42
C TRP A 33 -1.19 -13.98 6.83
N LEU A 34 -1.86 -14.48 7.87
CA LEU A 34 -1.39 -14.30 9.25
C LEU A 34 -0.06 -15.04 9.52
N ALA A 35 0.08 -16.26 8.99
CA ALA A 35 1.29 -17.05 9.15
C ALA A 35 2.52 -16.42 8.44
N PRO A 36 2.47 -16.09 7.13
CA PRO A 36 3.59 -15.41 6.47
C PRO A 36 3.82 -14.00 7.01
N LEU A 37 2.79 -13.30 7.54
CA LEU A 37 3.00 -12.04 8.25
C LEU A 37 3.87 -12.24 9.49
N ALA A 38 3.55 -13.23 10.31
CA ALA A 38 4.34 -13.54 11.51
C ALA A 38 5.79 -13.89 11.16
N VAL A 39 5.99 -14.68 10.10
CA VAL A 39 7.34 -14.97 9.57
C VAL A 39 8.03 -13.69 9.11
N THR A 40 7.35 -12.82 8.37
CA THR A 40 7.90 -11.54 7.89
C THR A 40 8.33 -10.65 9.06
N LEU A 41 7.52 -10.53 10.11
CA LEU A 41 7.85 -9.75 11.30
C LEU A 41 9.02 -10.36 12.08
N ALA A 42 9.08 -11.69 12.19
CA ALA A 42 10.20 -12.38 12.81
C ALA A 42 11.50 -12.16 12.03
N LEU A 43 11.47 -12.30 10.70
CA LEU A 43 12.61 -12.01 9.84
C LEU A 43 13.02 -10.53 9.96
N ALA A 44 12.07 -9.59 9.88
CA ALA A 44 12.35 -8.17 10.04
C ALA A 44 13.04 -7.86 11.37
N PHE A 45 12.63 -8.53 12.45
CA PHE A 45 13.28 -8.40 13.76
C PHE A 45 14.69 -9.00 13.77
N LEU A 46 14.87 -10.22 13.25
CA LEU A 46 16.17 -10.91 13.21
C LEU A 46 17.21 -10.17 12.38
N TYR A 47 16.80 -9.56 11.27
CA TYR A 47 17.67 -8.78 10.39
C TYR A 47 17.78 -7.30 10.82
N GLY A 48 17.20 -6.90 11.95
CA GLY A 48 17.33 -5.54 12.50
C GLY A 48 16.53 -4.45 11.79
N HIS A 49 15.65 -4.81 10.85
CA HIS A 49 14.72 -3.88 10.19
C HIS A 49 13.51 -3.51 11.07
N LEU A 50 13.24 -4.29 12.12
CA LEU A 50 12.23 -4.03 13.13
C LEU A 50 12.86 -4.14 14.53
N THR A 51 12.79 -3.07 15.31
CA THR A 51 13.29 -3.08 16.69
C THR A 51 12.27 -3.66 17.67
N LEU A 52 12.70 -3.91 18.91
CA LEU A 52 11.80 -4.34 19.98
C LEU A 52 10.67 -3.34 20.24
N VAL A 53 10.96 -2.03 20.15
CA VAL A 53 9.96 -0.95 20.28
C VAL A 53 8.95 -1.03 19.14
N GLY A 54 9.43 -1.16 17.89
CA GLY A 54 8.55 -1.29 16.72
C GLY A 54 7.65 -2.53 16.81
N MET A 55 8.19 -3.66 17.28
CA MET A 55 7.41 -4.87 17.52
C MET A 55 6.33 -4.67 18.58
N GLY A 56 6.64 -3.98 19.69
CA GLY A 56 5.66 -3.61 20.70
C GLY A 56 4.54 -2.73 20.15
N VAL A 57 4.88 -1.72 19.33
CA VAL A 57 3.92 -0.85 18.65
C VAL A 57 2.98 -1.64 17.74
N LEU A 58 3.52 -2.59 16.96
CA LEU A 58 2.72 -3.46 16.09
C LEU A 58 1.80 -4.39 16.89
N ILE A 59 2.31 -5.02 17.95
CA ILE A 59 1.51 -5.92 18.80
C ILE A 59 0.34 -5.17 19.43
N VAL A 60 0.57 -3.98 19.97
CA VAL A 60 -0.49 -3.15 20.57
C VAL A 60 -1.49 -2.71 19.51
N GLY A 61 -1.03 -2.21 18.35
CA GLY A 61 -1.90 -1.76 17.27
C GLY A 61 -2.77 -2.88 16.68
N PHE A 62 -2.18 -4.02 16.33
CA PHE A 62 -2.93 -5.18 15.85
C PHE A 62 -3.83 -5.79 16.94
N GLY A 63 -3.36 -5.81 18.19
CA GLY A 63 -4.14 -6.25 19.35
C GLY A 63 -5.38 -5.40 19.57
N ALA A 64 -5.25 -4.08 19.54
CA ALA A 64 -6.38 -3.14 19.63
C ALA A 64 -7.34 -3.32 18.44
N THR A 65 -6.80 -3.48 17.23
CA THR A 65 -7.58 -3.69 16.02
C THR A 65 -8.41 -4.97 16.07
N LYS A 66 -7.86 -6.07 16.59
CA LYS A 66 -8.59 -7.33 16.77
C LYS A 66 -9.55 -7.27 17.97
N GLY A 67 -9.11 -6.63 19.05
CA GLY A 67 -9.81 -6.53 20.33
C GLY A 67 -11.10 -5.70 20.25
N GLN A 68 -11.20 -4.76 19.30
CA GLN A 68 -12.39 -3.93 19.12
C GLN A 68 -13.69 -4.72 18.93
N ALA A 69 -13.60 -5.97 18.46
CA ALA A 69 -14.75 -6.86 18.26
C ALA A 69 -15.44 -7.26 19.58
N PHE A 70 -14.71 -7.24 20.69
CA PHE A 70 -15.22 -7.57 22.03
C PHE A 70 -15.74 -6.35 22.80
N LEU A 71 -15.65 -5.15 22.21
CA LEU A 71 -16.04 -3.89 22.83
C LEU A 71 -17.38 -3.41 22.28
N SER A 72 -18.11 -2.64 23.07
CA SER A 72 -19.38 -2.02 22.69
C SER A 72 -19.46 -0.55 23.12
N GLY A 73 -20.39 0.20 22.52
CA GLY A 73 -20.66 1.59 22.86
C GLY A 73 -19.48 2.54 22.65
N LYS A 74 -19.31 3.51 23.55
CA LYS A 74 -18.31 4.58 23.47
C LYS A 74 -16.86 4.06 23.46
N LEU A 75 -16.60 2.96 24.18
CA LEU A 75 -15.25 2.39 24.28
C LEU A 75 -14.80 1.79 22.94
N LYS A 76 -15.70 1.15 22.19
CA LYS A 76 -15.41 0.68 20.82
C LYS A 76 -15.02 1.84 19.91
N ILE A 77 -15.78 2.94 19.95
CA ILE A 77 -15.51 4.13 19.14
C ILE A 77 -14.14 4.72 19.48
N LEU A 78 -13.81 4.80 20.78
CA LEU A 78 -12.50 5.27 21.23
C LEU A 78 -11.35 4.40 20.69
N VAL A 79 -11.46 3.07 20.80
CA VAL A 79 -10.45 2.14 20.29
C VAL A 79 -10.33 2.25 18.76
N GLN A 80 -11.44 2.38 18.05
CA GLN A 80 -11.42 2.60 16.60
C GLN A 80 -10.72 3.91 16.23
N ALA A 81 -10.99 5.00 16.94
CA ALA A 81 -10.30 6.27 16.73
C ALA A 81 -8.79 6.15 16.97
N LEU A 82 -8.38 5.46 18.03
CA LEU A 82 -6.97 5.21 18.32
C LEU A 82 -6.28 4.35 17.24
N VAL A 83 -6.96 3.32 16.73
CA VAL A 83 -6.46 2.51 15.60
C VAL A 83 -6.30 3.35 14.35
N VAL A 84 -7.24 4.26 14.05
CA VAL A 84 -7.13 5.18 12.91
C VAL A 84 -5.94 6.13 13.08
N VAL A 85 -5.74 6.72 14.26
CA VAL A 85 -4.58 7.57 14.55
C VAL A 85 -3.28 6.78 14.38
N TRP A 86 -3.24 5.54 14.86
CA TRP A 86 -2.08 4.66 14.69
C TRP A 86 -1.80 4.32 13.22
N CYS A 87 -2.84 4.05 12.43
CA CYS A 87 -2.75 3.88 10.98
C CYS A 87 -2.18 5.12 10.28
N VAL A 88 -2.64 6.32 10.65
CA VAL A 88 -2.10 7.58 10.13
C VAL A 88 -0.63 7.75 10.52
N ALA A 89 -0.26 7.40 11.76
CA ALA A 89 1.12 7.46 12.23
C ALA A 89 2.03 6.47 11.49
N LEU A 90 1.55 5.25 11.17
CA LEU A 90 2.25 4.31 10.27
C LEU A 90 2.44 4.91 8.87
N ALA A 91 1.38 5.48 8.28
CA ALA A 91 1.46 6.08 6.95
C ALA A 91 2.47 7.23 6.88
N ALA A 92 2.49 8.06 7.92
CA ALA A 92 3.37 9.22 8.05
C ALA A 92 4.78 8.88 8.58
N HIS A 93 5.09 7.61 8.83
CA HIS A 93 6.39 7.15 9.37
C HIS A 93 6.75 7.81 10.72
N LEU A 94 5.73 8.15 11.53
CA LEU A 94 5.92 8.81 12.83
C LEU A 94 6.25 7.82 13.95
N LEU A 95 6.09 6.52 13.70
CA LEU A 95 6.28 5.49 14.72
C LEU A 95 7.74 5.05 14.78
N PRO A 96 8.32 4.97 15.99
CA PRO A 96 9.71 4.55 16.14
C PRO A 96 9.87 3.06 15.88
N GLY A 97 11.10 2.67 15.51
CA GLY A 97 11.52 1.28 15.50
C GLY A 97 11.39 0.53 14.18
N PHE A 98 11.12 1.24 13.08
CA PHE A 98 11.18 0.73 11.71
C PHE A 98 12.46 1.25 11.03
N ASN A 99 13.38 0.35 10.72
CA ASN A 99 14.58 0.66 9.96
C ASN A 99 14.32 0.27 8.50
N ASN A 100 13.76 1.18 7.74
CA ASN A 100 13.39 0.94 6.35
C ASN A 100 14.65 0.78 5.48
N LEU A 101 14.62 -0.20 4.57
CA LEU A 101 15.79 -0.53 3.76
C LEU A 101 15.98 0.53 2.67
N HIS A 102 17.14 1.16 2.63
CA HIS A 102 17.52 2.10 1.59
C HIS A 102 18.07 1.33 0.39
N VAL A 103 17.44 1.44 -0.79
CA VAL A 103 17.83 0.63 -1.96
C VAL A 103 18.41 1.46 -3.09
N LEU A 104 17.83 2.64 -3.35
CA LEU A 104 18.31 3.57 -4.36
C LEU A 104 18.59 4.91 -3.70
N ASP A 105 19.74 5.50 -4.00
CA ASP A 105 20.15 6.79 -3.45
C ASP A 105 20.49 7.77 -4.56
N GLN A 106 19.69 8.84 -4.66
CA GLN A 106 19.90 9.95 -5.60
C GLN A 106 20.16 9.50 -7.04
N VAL A 107 19.43 8.47 -7.49
CA VAL A 107 19.50 7.98 -8.86
C VAL A 107 18.67 8.87 -9.77
N ASN A 108 19.23 9.28 -10.90
CA ASN A 108 18.48 10.05 -11.89
C ASN A 108 17.71 9.08 -12.79
N THR A 109 16.40 9.33 -12.97
CA THR A 109 15.57 8.60 -13.94
C THR A 109 15.84 9.03 -15.38
N GLY A 110 16.10 10.33 -15.58
CA GLY A 110 16.37 10.97 -16.87
C GLY A 110 17.31 12.18 -16.72
N PRO A 111 17.93 12.65 -17.82
CA PRO A 111 18.80 13.82 -17.83
C PRO A 111 18.27 15.10 -17.16
N GLN A 112 16.95 15.32 -17.12
CA GLN A 112 16.33 16.51 -16.52
C GLN A 112 15.56 16.19 -15.23
N SER A 113 15.58 14.93 -14.79
CA SER A 113 14.90 14.50 -13.57
C SER A 113 15.65 14.90 -12.31
N LEU A 114 14.89 15.24 -11.27
CA LEU A 114 15.45 15.38 -9.93
C LEU A 114 15.96 14.02 -9.42
N PRO A 115 17.03 14.00 -8.59
CA PRO A 115 17.53 12.78 -7.99
C PRO A 115 16.45 12.06 -7.19
N PHE A 116 16.28 10.77 -7.48
CA PHE A 116 15.28 9.93 -6.83
C PHE A 116 15.93 9.00 -5.80
N THR A 117 15.32 8.92 -4.62
CA THR A 117 15.75 8.04 -3.53
C THR A 117 14.61 7.11 -3.16
N LEU A 118 14.90 5.80 -3.03
CA LEU A 118 13.91 4.76 -2.76
C LEU A 118 14.25 4.02 -1.47
N TYR A 119 13.27 4.00 -0.56
CA TYR A 119 13.25 3.13 0.60
C TYR A 119 12.18 2.05 0.41
N LEU A 120 12.55 0.80 0.69
CA LEU A 120 11.58 -0.26 0.91
C LEU A 120 11.10 -0.16 2.35
N ASN A 121 9.79 0.00 2.51
CA ASN A 121 9.15 0.37 3.75
C ASN A 121 8.37 -0.82 4.36
N LEU A 122 8.65 -1.17 5.62
CA LEU A 122 7.96 -2.25 6.32
C LEU A 122 6.64 -1.78 6.98
N ASP A 123 6.57 -0.52 7.35
CA ASP A 123 5.42 0.13 7.99
C ASP A 123 4.22 0.30 7.05
N LYS A 124 4.45 0.69 5.79
CA LYS A 124 3.36 0.90 4.80
C LYS A 124 2.49 -0.36 4.61
N PRO A 125 3.04 -1.58 4.51
CA PRO A 125 2.22 -2.79 4.44
C PRO A 125 1.50 -3.12 5.76
N MET A 126 2.07 -2.76 6.92
CA MET A 126 1.40 -2.99 8.20
C MET A 126 0.09 -2.21 8.32
N LEU A 127 0.03 -1.00 7.76
CA LEU A 127 -1.20 -0.23 7.61
C LEU A 127 -2.26 -1.02 6.83
N PHE A 128 -1.89 -1.62 5.69
CA PHE A 128 -2.81 -2.44 4.91
C PHE A 128 -3.38 -3.60 5.73
N PHE A 129 -2.52 -4.33 6.45
CA PHE A 129 -2.97 -5.44 7.30
C PHE A 129 -3.82 -4.99 8.48
N ALA A 130 -3.54 -3.81 9.04
CA ALA A 130 -4.34 -3.22 10.10
C ALA A 130 -5.76 -2.93 9.60
N LEU A 131 -5.87 -2.31 8.43
CA LEU A 131 -7.17 -2.05 7.81
C LEU A 131 -7.87 -3.34 7.41
N LEU A 132 -7.16 -4.36 6.92
CA LEU A 132 -7.73 -5.67 6.62
C LEU A 132 -8.31 -6.38 7.86
N LEU A 133 -7.65 -6.24 9.02
CA LEU A 133 -8.14 -6.72 10.31
C LEU A 133 -9.38 -5.94 10.78
N MET A 134 -9.37 -4.61 10.62
CA MET A 134 -10.46 -3.72 11.02
C MET A 134 -11.69 -3.86 10.14
N LEU A 135 -11.48 -3.99 8.82
CA LEU A 135 -12.47 -4.02 7.76
C LEU A 135 -12.30 -5.31 6.94
N PRO A 136 -12.72 -6.46 7.48
CA PRO A 136 -12.47 -7.76 6.86
C PRO A 136 -13.12 -7.97 5.48
N GLY A 137 -14.01 -7.08 5.06
CA GLY A 137 -14.62 -7.07 3.73
C GLY A 137 -13.79 -6.39 2.65
N MET A 138 -12.64 -5.78 2.97
CA MET A 138 -11.82 -5.05 2.00
C MET A 138 -11.31 -5.92 0.84
N VAL A 139 -11.01 -7.19 1.10
CA VAL A 139 -10.40 -8.12 0.11
C VAL A 139 -11.42 -9.19 -0.32
N ARG A 140 -12.71 -8.81 -0.41
CA ARG A 140 -13.74 -9.76 -0.80
C ARG A 140 -13.58 -10.13 -2.28
N GLN A 141 -13.31 -11.41 -2.54
CA GLN A 141 -13.30 -11.97 -3.88
C GLN A 141 -14.70 -11.83 -4.48
N GLN A 142 -14.85 -10.92 -5.44
CA GLN A 142 -16.07 -10.84 -6.23
C GLN A 142 -16.14 -12.10 -7.10
N VAL A 143 -17.19 -12.89 -6.93
CA VAL A 143 -17.53 -13.93 -7.91
C VAL A 143 -17.92 -13.19 -9.18
N ILE A 144 -17.08 -13.23 -10.21
CA ILE A 144 -17.45 -12.70 -11.52
C ILE A 144 -18.61 -13.58 -12.01
N PRO A 145 -19.84 -13.05 -12.15
CA PRO A 145 -20.94 -13.83 -12.67
C PRO A 145 -20.56 -14.35 -14.06
N ALA A 146 -20.76 -15.65 -14.30
CA ALA A 146 -20.57 -16.27 -15.61
C ALA A 146 -21.58 -15.66 -16.59
N GLY A 147 -21.20 -14.53 -17.20
CA GLY A 147 -22.08 -13.69 -18.01
C GLY A 147 -21.54 -12.28 -18.27
N VAL A 148 -20.52 -11.82 -17.53
CA VAL A 148 -19.95 -10.45 -17.70
C VAL A 148 -19.21 -10.26 -19.04
N PHE A 149 -18.87 -11.34 -19.75
CA PHE A 149 -18.29 -11.30 -21.10
C PHE A 149 -19.26 -11.77 -22.20
N GLN A 150 -20.58 -11.61 -22.02
CA GLN A 150 -21.45 -11.64 -23.19
C GLN A 150 -21.19 -10.36 -24.00
N SER A 151 -20.58 -10.55 -25.17
CA SER A 151 -20.49 -9.55 -26.23
C SER A 151 -21.91 -9.15 -26.65
N GLY A 152 -22.49 -8.22 -25.91
CA GLY A 152 -23.78 -7.62 -26.19
C GLY A 152 -23.58 -6.58 -27.27
N ALA A 153 -23.75 -6.99 -28.53
CA ALA A 153 -24.10 -6.09 -29.62
C ALA A 153 -25.46 -5.46 -29.32
N ASN A 154 -25.51 -4.49 -28.40
CA ASN A 154 -26.63 -3.56 -28.31
C ASN A 154 -26.16 -2.29 -27.61
N GLY A 155 -26.28 -1.16 -28.33
CA GLY A 155 -25.74 0.15 -27.97
C GLY A 155 -26.32 0.71 -26.68
N GLN A 156 -25.76 0.31 -25.54
CA GLN A 156 -26.03 0.96 -24.27
C GLN A 156 -25.17 2.21 -24.16
N HIS A 157 -25.78 3.34 -24.52
CA HIS A 157 -25.26 4.68 -24.23
C HIS A 157 -24.95 4.77 -22.73
N PHE A 158 -23.67 4.95 -22.39
CA PHE A 158 -23.20 5.10 -21.01
C PHE A 158 -23.78 6.40 -20.42
N SER A 159 -24.94 6.28 -19.75
CA SER A 159 -25.58 7.40 -19.06
C SER A 159 -25.06 7.50 -17.63
N VAL A 160 -24.23 8.51 -17.38
CA VAL A 160 -23.69 8.85 -16.06
C VAL A 160 -24.76 9.58 -15.27
N THR A 161 -25.71 8.84 -14.69
CA THR A 161 -26.77 9.44 -13.88
C THR A 161 -26.58 9.12 -12.40
N GLY A 162 -26.32 10.15 -11.60
CA GLY A 162 -26.87 10.27 -10.24
C GLY A 162 -25.91 10.13 -9.05
N LYS A 163 -24.98 9.17 -9.01
CA LYS A 163 -24.14 8.90 -7.81
C LYS A 163 -22.62 9.00 -8.02
N ALA A 164 -22.18 9.30 -9.24
CA ALA A 164 -20.76 9.45 -9.60
C ALA A 164 -20.15 10.81 -9.23
N LYS A 165 -20.93 11.74 -8.66
CA LYS A 165 -20.54 13.14 -8.43
C LYS A 165 -19.23 13.33 -7.63
N PRO A 166 -18.94 12.62 -6.53
CA PRO A 166 -17.69 12.87 -5.78
C PRO A 166 -16.46 12.33 -6.52
N LEU A 167 -16.56 11.16 -7.15
CA LEU A 167 -15.44 10.56 -7.87
C LEU A 167 -15.10 11.35 -9.14
N SER A 168 -16.12 11.81 -9.89
CA SER A 168 -15.88 12.67 -11.05
C SER A 168 -15.29 14.03 -10.67
N VAL A 169 -15.63 14.56 -9.49
CA VAL A 169 -15.04 15.80 -8.96
C VAL A 169 -13.60 15.58 -8.53
N ILE A 170 -13.27 14.46 -7.88
CA ILE A 170 -11.88 14.13 -7.51
C ILE A 170 -11.04 13.91 -8.77
N THR A 171 -11.49 13.05 -9.69
CA THR A 171 -10.77 12.77 -10.94
C THR A 171 -10.62 14.03 -11.79
N GLY A 172 -11.68 14.85 -11.90
CA GLY A 172 -11.64 16.14 -12.59
C GLY A 172 -10.70 17.14 -11.92
N GLY A 173 -10.69 17.21 -10.59
CA GLY A 173 -9.80 18.06 -9.82
C GLY A 173 -8.32 17.67 -9.98
N VAL A 174 -8.01 16.38 -9.89
CA VAL A 174 -6.65 15.87 -10.14
C VAL A 174 -6.22 16.15 -11.57
N GLY A 175 -7.10 15.90 -12.56
CA GLY A 175 -6.83 16.21 -13.96
C GLY A 175 -6.54 17.70 -14.18
N LEU A 176 -7.32 18.58 -13.55
CA LEU A 176 -7.14 20.03 -13.66
C LEU A 176 -5.82 20.50 -13.02
N ILE A 177 -5.39 19.90 -11.91
CA ILE A 177 -4.06 20.13 -11.31
C ILE A 177 -2.95 19.72 -12.29
N PHE A 178 -3.05 18.54 -12.91
CA PHE A 178 -2.04 18.09 -13.88
C PHE A 178 -1.98 18.99 -15.13
N ILE A 179 -3.14 19.40 -15.67
CA ILE A 179 -3.22 20.28 -16.83
C ILE A 179 -2.63 21.65 -16.51
N THR A 180 -2.97 22.23 -15.36
CA THR A 180 -2.43 23.53 -14.92
C THR A 180 -0.92 23.45 -14.66
N ALA A 181 -0.44 22.37 -14.04
CA ALA A 181 0.99 22.16 -13.85
C ALA A 181 1.76 21.98 -15.18
N PHE A 182 1.17 21.28 -16.15
CA PHE A 182 1.73 21.15 -17.49
C PHE A 182 1.78 22.49 -18.24
N TRP A 183 0.71 23.28 -18.17
CA TRP A 183 0.62 24.62 -18.77
C TRP A 183 1.61 25.62 -18.15
N LEU A 184 1.93 25.47 -16.87
CA LEU A 184 2.91 26.29 -16.16
C LEU A 184 4.35 25.78 -16.35
N GLU A 185 4.56 24.77 -17.21
CA GLU A 185 5.86 24.13 -17.46
C GLU A 185 6.52 23.56 -16.19
N LEU A 186 5.72 23.29 -15.15
CA LEU A 186 6.19 22.67 -13.90
C LEU A 186 6.50 21.18 -14.07
N ILE A 187 5.96 20.55 -15.12
CA ILE A 187 6.13 19.12 -15.42
C ILE A 187 6.65 18.97 -16.85
N LEU A 188 7.93 18.62 -16.97
CA LEU A 188 8.51 18.16 -18.23
C LEU A 188 8.21 16.68 -18.38
N LEU A 189 7.46 16.31 -19.42
CA LEU A 189 7.12 14.92 -19.67
C LEU A 189 8.34 14.20 -20.27
N GLU A 190 9.13 13.57 -19.41
CA GLU A 190 10.29 12.77 -19.80
C GLU A 190 9.93 11.27 -19.70
N LEU A 191 9.75 10.63 -20.84
CA LEU A 191 9.49 9.19 -20.93
C LEU A 191 10.81 8.41 -20.83
N SER A 192 11.30 8.25 -19.60
CA SER A 192 12.49 7.44 -19.29
C SER A 192 12.12 6.27 -18.39
N LEU A 193 12.40 5.03 -18.83
CA LEU A 193 12.27 3.84 -17.99
C LEU A 193 13.64 3.44 -17.45
N PRO A 194 13.93 3.67 -16.17
CA PRO A 194 15.20 3.28 -15.58
C PRO A 194 15.29 1.76 -15.41
N ASN A 195 16.50 1.20 -15.43
CA ASN A 195 16.72 -0.25 -15.24
C ASN A 195 16.23 -0.77 -13.87
N TRP A 196 16.11 0.10 -12.88
CA TRP A 196 15.60 -0.21 -11.54
C TRP A 196 14.08 -0.06 -11.40
N TRP A 197 13.34 0.18 -12.49
CA TRP A 197 11.87 0.36 -12.46
C TRP A 197 11.14 -0.78 -11.73
N TRP A 198 11.68 -2.00 -11.81
CA TRP A 198 11.11 -3.18 -11.15
C TRP A 198 11.18 -3.09 -9.62
N LEU A 199 12.22 -2.49 -9.04
CA LEU A 199 12.31 -2.24 -7.58
C LEU A 199 11.24 -1.25 -7.14
N PHE A 200 11.05 -0.20 -7.93
CA PHE A 200 9.98 0.75 -7.73
C PHE A 200 8.61 0.06 -7.83
N ALA A 201 8.41 -0.78 -8.86
CA ALA A 201 7.17 -1.54 -9.03
C ALA A 201 6.91 -2.50 -7.86
N VAL A 202 7.93 -3.16 -7.31
CA VAL A 202 7.79 -3.99 -6.10
C VAL A 202 7.43 -3.15 -4.88
N ASN A 203 8.09 -2.00 -4.66
CA ASN A 203 7.71 -1.09 -3.57
C ASN A 203 6.28 -0.56 -3.74
N MET A 204 5.89 -0.23 -4.98
CA MET A 204 4.55 0.22 -5.32
C MET A 204 3.55 -0.90 -5.24
N LEU A 205 3.87 -2.16 -5.53
CA LEU A 205 2.96 -3.29 -5.39
C LEU A 205 2.44 -3.38 -3.96
N HIS A 206 3.29 -3.12 -2.97
CA HIS A 206 2.89 -3.03 -1.56
C HIS A 206 1.93 -1.84 -1.25
N LEU A 207 1.92 -0.78 -2.06
CA LEU A 207 1.09 0.44 -1.92
C LEU A 207 -0.18 0.43 -2.82
N LEU A 208 -0.07 -0.11 -4.03
CA LEU A 208 -1.03 -0.04 -5.14
C LEU A 208 -2.27 -0.92 -4.91
N PHE A 209 -2.21 -1.83 -3.93
CA PHE A 209 -3.36 -2.65 -3.58
C PHE A 209 -4.49 -1.89 -2.88
N PHE A 210 -4.31 -0.59 -2.56
CA PHE A 210 -5.41 0.32 -2.22
C PHE A 210 -6.22 0.82 -3.42
N THR A 211 -5.69 0.69 -4.65
CA THR A 211 -6.25 1.30 -5.87
C THR A 211 -6.85 0.30 -6.85
N TYR A 212 -7.05 -0.97 -6.47
CA TYR A 212 -7.89 -1.84 -7.30
C TYR A 212 -9.33 -1.34 -7.21
N PRO A 213 -9.93 -0.90 -8.33
CA PRO A 213 -11.28 -0.37 -8.31
C PRO A 213 -12.24 -1.49 -7.91
N MET A 214 -13.07 -1.17 -6.92
CA MET A 214 -14.39 -1.74 -6.76
C MET A 214 -15.15 -1.62 -8.08
N ALA A 215 -14.94 -2.58 -8.97
CA ALA A 215 -15.60 -2.65 -10.25
C ALA A 215 -16.73 -3.67 -10.17
N LYS A 216 -17.90 -3.08 -9.90
CA LYS A 216 -19.25 -3.48 -10.29
C LYS A 216 -20.12 -4.18 -9.24
N PHE A 217 -21.32 -3.61 -9.23
CA PHE A 217 -22.58 -3.91 -8.58
C PHE A 217 -23.06 -5.34 -8.82
#